data_AF-A0A8T5L1G0-F1
#
_entry.id   AF-A0A8T5L1G0-F1
#
_cell.length_a   1.000
_cell.length_b   1.000
_cell.length_c   1.000
_cell.angle_alpha   90.00
_cell.angle_beta   90.00
_cell.angle_gamma   90.00
#
_symmetry.space_group_name_H-M   'P 1'
#
loop_
_entity.id
_entity.type
_entity.pdbx_description
1 polymer ?
#
loop_
_entity_poly.entity_id
_entity_poly.type
_entity_poly.pdbx_seq_one_letter_code
_entity_poly.pdbx_strand_id
1 'polypeptide(L)'
;MDKKSIKSIVTFDELVDKFPRIKQKSKNLAEKLLPLYPSPELAQIVAALMTDGHIDWYTSDGRPRTRKIILYSSNKDECDWFIKTCKDLFGLEGKTIPYKPKYGQYKLQPYKAVINSAVIARILILAGVPAGDKTKIGYIVPEWVISGDNKIKKSFLMTLFTFDGCKPYKRRTTWTIEYSTVTSQKTLNRTLLFFKQLKQLLKEFQIYMNHIPTEHLRNNKKIMVISSISSRESIVNFYRFLGYDNPEKQKRLEEAVKYISDIVRLENKDTSKILEKFKNIHGTDKKTIYFINKTLNTNYTYRQFEHFRRCEIEVPLKLFVLASKNIDMKPKLLEWMDFLVKKFNVPSSQK
;
A
#
# COMPACT_ATOMS: atom_id res chain seq x y z
N MET A 1 4.22 -20.16 -24.07
CA MET A 1 4.64 -19.61 -22.77
C MET A 1 5.51 -20.64 -22.11
N ASP A 2 6.83 -20.44 -22.14
CA ASP A 2 7.77 -21.36 -21.50
C ASP A 2 7.46 -21.44 -20.01
N LYS A 3 7.20 -22.66 -19.53
CA LYS A 3 7.20 -22.98 -18.11
C LYS A 3 8.64 -22.82 -17.62
N LYS A 4 9.10 -21.58 -17.38
CA LYS A 4 10.27 -21.35 -16.52
C LYS A 4 10.03 -22.16 -15.26
N SER A 5 10.89 -23.14 -14.97
CA SER A 5 10.76 -23.98 -13.79
C SER A 5 10.65 -23.06 -12.58
N ILE A 6 9.50 -23.07 -11.90
CA ILE A 6 9.30 -22.25 -10.71
C ILE A 6 10.35 -22.70 -9.71
N LYS A 7 11.27 -21.81 -9.36
CA LYS A 7 12.32 -22.11 -8.39
C LYS A 7 11.67 -22.25 -7.01
N SER A 8 12.02 -23.30 -6.27
CA SER A 8 11.62 -23.46 -4.88
C SER A 8 12.24 -22.37 -4.01
N ILE A 9 11.48 -21.87 -3.03
CA ILE A 9 11.93 -20.89 -2.03
C ILE A 9 12.77 -21.57 -0.96
N VAL A 10 12.34 -22.77 -0.54
CA VAL A 10 13.00 -23.54 0.51
C VAL A 10 13.06 -25.00 0.08
N THR A 11 14.24 -25.59 0.21
CA THR A 11 14.48 -27.02 0.00
C THR A 11 14.67 -27.75 1.33
N PHE A 12 14.53 -29.07 1.31
CA PHE A 12 14.78 -29.89 2.49
C PHE A 12 16.25 -29.80 2.92
N ASP A 13 17.18 -29.79 1.97
CA ASP A 13 18.62 -29.71 2.24
C ASP A 13 18.99 -28.39 2.92
N GLU A 14 18.46 -27.25 2.43
CA GLU A 14 18.64 -25.95 3.09
C GLU A 14 18.08 -25.94 4.53
N LEU A 15 16.95 -26.61 4.76
CA LEU A 15 16.37 -26.73 6.09
C LEU A 15 17.28 -27.53 7.04
N VAL A 16 17.81 -28.66 6.57
CA VAL A 16 18.68 -29.54 7.36
C VAL A 16 20.03 -28.88 7.63
N ASP A 17 20.60 -28.21 6.63
CA ASP A 17 21.85 -27.45 6.75
C ASP A 17 21.73 -26.32 7.78
N LYS A 18 20.69 -25.48 7.65
CA LYS A 18 20.52 -24.33 8.54
C LYS A 18 20.10 -24.71 9.96
N PHE A 19 19.36 -25.80 10.11
CA PHE A 19 18.81 -26.26 11.39
C PHE A 19 19.15 -27.72 11.66
N PRO A 20 20.41 -28.04 11.98
CA PRO A 20 20.83 -29.41 12.21
C PRO A 20 20.06 -30.03 13.40
N ARG A 21 19.94 -31.37 13.40
CA ARG A 21 19.25 -32.16 14.45
C ARG A 21 17.74 -31.95 14.53
N ILE A 22 17.08 -31.83 13.38
CA ILE A 22 15.62 -31.91 13.28
C ILE A 22 15.16 -33.29 13.76
N LYS A 23 14.21 -33.32 14.72
CA LYS A 23 13.60 -34.57 15.20
C LYS A 23 12.95 -35.34 14.05
N GLN A 24 12.93 -36.67 14.10
CA GLN A 24 12.38 -37.49 13.00
C GLN A 24 10.95 -37.10 12.61
N LYS A 25 10.05 -36.89 13.58
CA LYS A 25 8.68 -36.41 13.31
C LYS A 25 8.65 -35.09 12.52
N SER A 26 9.59 -34.19 12.80
CA SER A 26 9.71 -32.91 12.08
C SER A 26 10.34 -33.08 10.71
N LYS A 27 11.25 -34.05 10.51
CA LYS A 27 11.77 -34.42 9.19
C LYS A 27 10.66 -34.96 8.29
N ASN A 28 9.89 -35.94 8.79
CA ASN A 28 8.77 -36.53 8.04
C ASN A 28 7.72 -35.47 7.63
N LEU A 29 7.50 -34.44 8.46
CA LEU A 29 6.63 -33.33 8.11
C LEU A 29 7.30 -32.41 7.07
N ALA A 30 8.57 -32.07 7.21
CA ALA A 30 9.30 -31.25 6.24
C ALA A 30 9.37 -31.92 4.85
N GLU A 31 9.61 -33.23 4.78
CA GLU A 31 9.63 -34.00 3.52
C GLU A 31 8.30 -33.93 2.75
N LYS A 32 7.18 -33.80 3.46
CA LYS A 32 5.86 -33.64 2.84
C LYS A 32 5.57 -32.22 2.36
N LEU A 33 6.25 -31.24 2.92
CA LEU A 33 6.00 -29.81 2.69
C LEU A 33 7.02 -29.15 1.75
N LEU A 34 8.19 -29.78 1.60
CA LEU A 34 9.30 -29.26 0.81
C LEU A 34 9.50 -30.10 -0.46
N PRO A 35 9.91 -29.49 -1.57
CA PRO A 35 10.26 -28.07 -1.73
C PRO A 35 9.06 -27.11 -1.62
N LEU A 36 9.28 -25.97 -0.95
CA LEU A 36 8.28 -24.92 -0.81
C LEU A 36 8.31 -24.01 -2.03
N TYR A 37 7.17 -23.75 -2.65
CA TYR A 37 7.05 -22.87 -3.82
C TYR A 37 6.31 -21.57 -3.49
N PRO A 38 6.55 -20.48 -4.24
CA PRO A 38 5.79 -19.24 -4.10
C PRO A 38 4.30 -19.45 -4.33
N SER A 39 3.48 -18.95 -3.40
CA SER A 39 2.02 -18.88 -3.58
C SER A 39 1.46 -17.60 -2.96
N PRO A 40 0.27 -17.14 -3.40
CA PRO A 40 -0.45 -16.05 -2.75
C PRO A 40 -0.63 -16.26 -1.24
N GLU A 41 -1.04 -17.45 -0.82
CA GLU A 41 -1.31 -17.82 0.58
C GLU A 41 -0.04 -17.76 1.42
N LEU A 42 1.08 -18.25 0.88
CA LEU A 42 2.38 -18.12 1.54
C LEU A 42 2.76 -16.65 1.71
N ALA A 43 2.52 -15.82 0.68
CA ALA A 43 2.83 -14.40 0.73
C ALA A 43 2.00 -13.66 1.80
N GLN A 44 0.73 -14.04 1.98
CA GLN A 44 -0.12 -13.54 3.05
C GLN A 44 0.41 -13.95 4.43
N ILE A 45 0.75 -15.23 4.64
CA ILE A 45 1.30 -15.72 5.92
C ILE A 45 2.60 -14.99 6.26
N VAL A 46 3.50 -14.83 5.28
CA VAL A 46 4.77 -14.14 5.47
C VAL A 46 4.55 -12.66 5.81
N ALA A 47 3.67 -11.96 5.09
CA ALA A 47 3.31 -10.58 5.38
C ALA A 47 2.73 -10.41 6.80
N ALA A 48 1.76 -11.25 7.19
CA ALA A 48 1.15 -11.23 8.52
C ALA A 48 2.20 -11.48 9.63
N LEU A 49 3.15 -12.39 9.39
CA LEU A 49 4.23 -12.65 10.32
C LEU A 49 5.30 -11.57 10.34
N MET A 50 5.45 -10.76 9.29
CA MET A 50 6.35 -9.61 9.25
C MET A 50 5.79 -8.41 10.02
N THR A 51 4.48 -8.26 10.10
CA THR A 51 3.78 -7.17 10.82
C THR A 51 3.55 -7.50 12.30
N ASP A 52 2.31 -7.75 12.71
CA ASP A 52 1.91 -8.03 14.09
C ASP A 52 2.16 -9.50 14.51
N GLY A 53 2.68 -10.35 13.62
CA GLY A 53 3.07 -11.71 13.97
C GLY A 53 4.46 -11.86 14.60
N HIS A 54 4.76 -13.06 15.08
CA HIS A 54 6.01 -13.39 15.75
C HIS A 54 6.38 -14.85 15.52
N ILE A 55 7.66 -15.09 15.26
CA ILE A 55 8.25 -16.42 15.37
C ILE A 55 9.07 -16.47 16.65
N ASP A 56 8.69 -17.36 17.56
CA ASP A 56 9.43 -17.61 18.79
C ASP A 56 10.87 -17.98 18.45
N TRP A 57 11.82 -17.19 18.92
CA TRP A 57 13.25 -17.40 18.72
C TRP A 57 14.02 -17.16 20.01
N TYR A 58 14.79 -18.16 20.43
CA TYR A 58 15.66 -18.04 21.60
C TYR A 58 16.87 -18.96 21.46
N THR A 59 17.90 -18.68 22.25
CA THR A 59 19.17 -19.40 22.27
C THR A 59 19.42 -19.88 23.69
N SER A 60 19.53 -21.19 23.92
CA SER A 60 19.81 -21.75 25.26
C SER A 60 21.23 -22.29 25.41
N ASP A 61 21.87 -22.66 24.30
CA ASP A 61 23.14 -23.40 24.23
C ASP A 61 23.98 -22.92 23.04
N GLY A 62 23.89 -21.62 22.70
CA GLY A 62 24.43 -21.07 21.45
C GLY A 62 23.65 -21.49 20.19
N ARG A 63 22.64 -22.36 20.32
CA ARG A 63 21.83 -22.89 19.22
C ARG A 63 20.47 -22.20 19.11
N PRO A 64 20.03 -21.88 17.88
CA PRO A 64 18.72 -21.29 17.66
C PRO A 64 17.60 -22.31 17.89
N ARG A 65 16.62 -21.93 18.72
CA ARG A 65 15.42 -22.71 18.97
C ARG A 65 14.19 -21.93 18.55
N THR A 66 13.33 -22.62 17.81
CA THR A 66 12.00 -22.17 17.41
C THR A 66 10.97 -23.17 17.91
N ARG A 67 9.78 -22.68 18.29
CA ARG A 67 8.71 -23.53 18.83
C ARG A 67 7.38 -23.34 18.13
N LYS A 68 7.04 -22.10 17.80
CA LYS A 68 5.72 -21.72 17.33
C LYS A 68 5.79 -20.44 16.51
N ILE A 69 4.74 -20.24 15.73
CA ILE A 69 4.40 -18.96 15.10
C ILE A 69 3.14 -18.42 15.77
N ILE A 70 3.08 -17.11 15.91
CA ILE A 70 2.00 -16.40 16.60
C ILE A 70 1.59 -15.21 15.74
N LEU A 71 0.30 -14.94 15.62
CA LEU A 71 -0.23 -13.67 15.11
C LEU A 71 -1.05 -13.01 16.21
N TYR A 72 -0.80 -11.73 16.48
CA TYR A 72 -1.61 -10.94 17.40
C TYR A 72 -2.56 -10.05 16.61
N SER A 73 -3.82 -9.93 17.05
CA SER A 73 -4.78 -9.02 16.41
C SER A 73 -5.83 -8.53 17.40
N SER A 74 -6.42 -7.38 17.09
CA SER A 74 -7.64 -6.89 17.72
C SER A 74 -8.92 -7.53 17.19
N ASN A 75 -8.84 -8.18 16.03
CA ASN A 75 -9.94 -8.88 15.39
C ASN A 75 -9.73 -10.39 15.49
N LYS A 76 -10.71 -11.10 16.04
CA LYS A 76 -10.68 -12.57 16.15
C LYS A 76 -10.69 -13.24 14.77
N ASP A 77 -11.41 -12.67 13.80
CA ASP A 77 -11.54 -13.24 12.46
C ASP A 77 -10.21 -13.22 11.71
N GLU A 78 -9.34 -12.23 11.95
CA GLU A 78 -7.97 -12.20 11.41
C GLU A 78 -7.10 -13.33 11.98
N CYS A 79 -7.29 -13.67 13.26
CA CYS A 79 -6.60 -14.82 13.87
C CYS A 79 -7.11 -16.15 13.30
N ASP A 80 -8.44 -16.29 13.15
CA ASP A 80 -9.06 -17.50 12.62
C ASP A 80 -8.71 -17.70 11.14
N TRP A 81 -8.69 -16.63 10.34
CA TRP A 81 -8.18 -16.62 8.98
C TRP A 81 -6.73 -17.11 8.93
N PHE A 82 -5.84 -16.56 9.76
CA PHE A 82 -4.43 -16.96 9.76
C PHE A 82 -4.24 -18.45 10.05
N ILE A 83 -5.01 -19.00 11.01
CA ILE A 83 -5.00 -20.44 11.32
C ILE A 83 -5.50 -21.24 10.13
N LYS A 84 -6.63 -20.84 9.53
CA LYS A 84 -7.19 -21.52 8.36
C LYS A 84 -6.19 -21.53 7.20
N THR A 85 -5.59 -20.40 6.87
CA THR A 85 -4.60 -20.31 5.78
C THR A 85 -3.38 -21.19 6.06
N CYS A 86 -2.89 -21.23 7.32
CA CYS A 86 -1.81 -22.16 7.69
C CYS A 86 -2.24 -23.63 7.66
N LYS A 87 -3.49 -23.95 7.99
CA LYS A 87 -4.04 -25.31 7.89
C LYS A 87 -4.14 -25.75 6.44
N ASP A 88 -4.68 -24.88 5.58
CA ASP A 88 -4.84 -25.15 4.16
C ASP A 88 -3.48 -25.32 3.47
N LEU A 89 -2.48 -24.51 3.83
CA LEU A 89 -1.14 -24.56 3.21
C LEU A 89 -0.22 -25.64 3.80
N PHE A 90 -0.24 -25.86 5.12
CA PHE A 90 0.72 -26.72 5.81
C PHE A 90 0.10 -27.94 6.50
N GLY A 91 -1.22 -28.11 6.45
CA GLY A 91 -1.93 -29.20 7.13
C GLY A 91 -1.87 -29.11 8.66
N LEU A 92 -1.60 -27.92 9.22
CA LEU A 92 -1.41 -27.74 10.67
C LEU A 92 -2.60 -27.11 11.36
N GLU A 93 -2.93 -27.66 12.52
CA GLU A 93 -3.91 -27.04 13.41
C GLU A 93 -3.29 -25.95 14.27
N GLY A 94 -4.09 -24.91 14.53
CA GLY A 94 -3.77 -23.81 15.42
C GLY A 94 -4.94 -23.51 16.36
N LYS A 95 -4.73 -22.58 17.29
CA LYS A 95 -5.78 -22.11 18.18
C LYS A 95 -5.77 -20.60 18.28
N THR A 96 -6.94 -19.99 18.17
CA THR A 96 -7.16 -18.60 18.56
C THR A 96 -7.46 -18.57 20.05
N ILE A 97 -6.69 -17.80 20.81
CA ILE A 97 -6.85 -17.70 22.25
C ILE A 97 -6.91 -16.23 22.69
N PRO A 98 -7.69 -15.92 23.75
CA PRO A 98 -7.63 -14.60 24.38
C PRO A 98 -6.21 -14.26 24.83
N TYR A 99 -5.82 -13.01 24.63
CA TYR A 99 -4.55 -12.44 25.05
C TYR A 99 -4.82 -11.18 25.86
N LYS A 100 -4.32 -11.15 27.09
CA LYS A 100 -4.31 -9.93 27.89
C LYS A 100 -2.96 -9.26 27.66
N PRO A 101 -2.88 -8.16 26.88
CA PRO A 101 -1.63 -7.43 26.73
C PRO A 101 -1.16 -6.95 28.10
N LYS A 102 0.17 -6.89 28.30
CA LYS A 102 0.73 -6.37 29.56
C LYS A 102 0.36 -4.89 29.71
N TYR A 103 0.09 -4.45 30.94
CA TYR A 103 -0.21 -3.04 31.26
C TYR A 103 0.80 -2.09 30.57
N GLY A 104 0.29 -1.04 29.91
CA GLY A 104 1.09 -0.04 29.19
C GLY A 104 1.34 -0.32 27.70
N GLN A 105 0.80 -1.39 27.12
CA GLN A 105 0.80 -1.57 25.66
C GLN A 105 -0.35 -0.78 25.00
N TYR A 106 0.00 0.07 24.03
CA TYR A 106 -0.93 0.98 23.34
C TYR A 106 -1.90 0.28 22.36
N LYS A 107 -1.57 -0.93 21.87
CA LYS A 107 -2.45 -1.74 21.03
C LYS A 107 -3.18 -2.77 21.90
N LEU A 108 -4.49 -2.60 22.08
CA LEU A 108 -5.36 -3.64 22.63
C LEU A 108 -5.54 -4.73 21.56
N GLN A 109 -4.66 -5.74 21.57
CA GLN A 109 -4.80 -6.96 20.75
C GLN A 109 -5.30 -8.10 21.64
N PRO A 110 -6.62 -8.20 21.92
CA PRO A 110 -7.19 -9.22 22.80
C PRO A 110 -7.09 -10.65 22.27
N TYR A 111 -6.61 -10.88 21.05
CA TYR A 111 -6.54 -12.21 20.45
C TYR A 111 -5.13 -12.52 19.96
N LYS A 112 -4.77 -13.80 20.05
CA LYS A 112 -3.63 -14.34 19.33
C LYS A 112 -3.94 -15.70 18.73
N ALA A 113 -3.54 -15.89 17.47
CA ALA A 113 -3.48 -17.20 16.83
C ALA A 113 -2.14 -17.86 17.15
N VAL A 114 -2.15 -19.13 17.55
CA VAL A 114 -0.93 -19.88 17.89
C VAL A 114 -0.89 -21.20 17.13
N ILE A 115 0.22 -21.45 16.43
CA ILE A 115 0.51 -22.73 15.78
C ILE A 115 1.84 -23.27 16.32
N ASN A 116 1.78 -24.42 16.99
CA ASN A 116 2.94 -25.04 17.64
C ASN A 116 3.65 -25.99 16.67
N SER A 117 4.52 -25.44 15.83
CA SER A 117 5.37 -26.22 14.95
C SER A 117 6.74 -25.58 14.75
N ALA A 118 7.76 -26.21 15.32
CA ALA A 118 9.16 -25.78 15.17
C ALA A 118 9.62 -25.86 13.72
N VAL A 119 9.17 -26.87 12.97
CA VAL A 119 9.57 -27.08 11.57
C VAL A 119 8.98 -26.01 10.66
N ILE A 120 7.70 -25.65 10.84
CA ILE A 120 7.09 -24.56 10.07
C ILE A 120 7.71 -23.22 10.41
N ALA A 121 7.97 -22.95 11.69
CA ALA A 121 8.70 -21.76 12.10
C ALA A 121 10.04 -21.63 11.36
N ARG A 122 10.79 -22.73 11.21
CA ARG A 122 12.08 -22.75 10.49
C ARG A 122 11.92 -22.57 8.99
N ILE A 123 10.95 -23.25 8.37
CA ILE A 123 10.62 -23.09 6.96
C ILE A 123 10.26 -21.63 6.65
N LEU A 124 9.44 -20.99 7.49
CA LEU A 124 9.04 -19.59 7.31
C LEU A 124 10.20 -18.62 7.51
N ILE A 125 11.15 -18.91 8.40
CA ILE A 125 12.39 -18.14 8.52
C ILE A 125 13.21 -18.22 7.23
N LEU A 126 13.36 -19.42 6.65
CA LEU A 126 14.04 -19.59 5.36
C LEU A 126 13.29 -18.93 4.21
N ALA A 127 11.96 -18.88 4.28
CA ALA A 127 11.12 -18.12 3.36
C ALA A 127 11.20 -16.58 3.55
N GLY A 128 11.97 -16.09 4.52
CA GLY A 128 12.26 -14.66 4.70
C GLY A 128 11.53 -13.98 5.85
N VAL A 129 10.81 -14.71 6.70
CA VAL A 129 10.18 -14.12 7.90
C VAL A 129 11.25 -13.80 8.96
N PRO A 130 11.31 -12.56 9.48
CA PRO A 130 12.24 -12.21 10.55
C PRO A 130 11.86 -12.90 11.87
N ALA A 131 12.83 -13.54 12.52
CA ALA A 131 12.65 -14.21 13.81
C ALA A 131 13.15 -13.34 14.98
N GLY A 132 12.43 -13.35 16.10
CA GLY A 132 12.79 -12.57 17.29
C GLY A 132 12.38 -11.09 17.24
N ASP A 133 13.19 -10.21 17.84
CA ASP A 133 12.90 -8.78 17.96
C ASP A 133 13.20 -8.04 16.64
N LYS A 134 12.15 -7.91 15.82
CA LYS A 134 12.20 -7.29 14.49
C LYS A 134 12.75 -5.86 14.50
N THR A 135 12.54 -5.11 15.58
CA THR A 135 13.05 -3.73 15.70
C THR A 135 14.58 -3.68 15.78
N LYS A 136 15.20 -4.76 16.28
CA LYS A 136 16.66 -4.89 16.46
C LYS A 136 17.37 -5.55 15.28
N ILE A 137 16.70 -6.43 14.54
CA ILE A 137 17.31 -7.12 13.39
C ILE A 137 17.05 -6.41 12.07
N GLY A 138 15.92 -5.69 11.95
CA GLY A 138 15.45 -5.17 10.69
C GLY A 138 15.09 -6.28 9.71
N TYR A 139 14.38 -5.94 8.65
CA TYR A 139 13.98 -6.90 7.62
C TYR A 139 13.74 -6.18 6.30
N ILE A 140 13.65 -6.95 5.22
CA ILE A 140 13.38 -6.51 3.86
C ILE A 140 12.26 -7.39 3.28
N VAL A 141 11.71 -7.00 2.12
CA VAL A 141 10.76 -7.85 1.41
C VAL A 141 11.51 -9.08 0.86
N PRO A 142 10.98 -10.31 1.03
CA PRO A 142 11.63 -11.50 0.50
C PRO A 142 11.77 -11.45 -1.03
N GLU A 143 12.90 -11.93 -1.55
CA GLU A 143 13.22 -11.84 -2.99
C GLU A 143 12.20 -12.55 -3.88
N TRP A 144 11.67 -13.69 -3.42
CA TRP A 144 10.63 -14.43 -4.15
C TRP A 144 9.29 -13.68 -4.22
N VAL A 145 9.04 -12.73 -3.31
CA VAL A 145 7.88 -11.82 -3.40
C VAL A 145 8.18 -10.71 -4.41
N ILE A 146 9.39 -10.14 -4.39
CA ILE A 146 9.81 -9.08 -5.32
C ILE A 146 9.79 -9.57 -6.77
N SER A 147 10.29 -10.77 -7.01
CA SER A 147 10.33 -11.43 -8.32
C SER A 147 9.06 -12.21 -8.65
N GLY A 148 8.12 -12.32 -7.71
CA GLY A 148 6.86 -13.03 -7.86
C GLY A 148 5.92 -12.39 -8.88
N ASP A 149 4.88 -13.14 -9.26
CA ASP A 149 3.82 -12.61 -10.12
C ASP A 149 2.94 -11.58 -9.39
N ASN A 150 2.03 -10.95 -10.14
CA ASN A 150 1.13 -9.94 -9.58
C ASN A 150 0.22 -10.50 -8.47
N LYS A 151 -0.11 -11.80 -8.46
CA LYS A 151 -0.95 -12.40 -7.42
C LYS A 151 -0.18 -12.52 -6.10
N ILE A 152 1.09 -12.94 -6.15
CA ILE A 152 1.99 -13.00 -5.00
C ILE A 152 2.20 -11.60 -4.42
N LYS A 153 2.57 -10.64 -5.28
CA LYS A 153 2.83 -9.25 -4.86
C LYS A 153 1.60 -8.58 -4.26
N LYS A 154 0.45 -8.73 -4.91
CA LYS A 154 -0.84 -8.23 -4.41
C LYS A 154 -1.14 -8.79 -3.03
N SER A 155 -1.03 -10.10 -2.86
CA SER A 155 -1.39 -10.79 -1.62
C SER A 155 -0.48 -10.38 -0.47
N PHE A 156 0.83 -10.26 -0.73
CA PHE A 156 1.78 -9.71 0.23
C PHE A 156 1.41 -8.29 0.66
N LEU A 157 1.23 -7.37 -0.30
CA LEU A 157 0.93 -5.96 -0.02
C LEU A 157 -0.42 -5.78 0.70
N MET A 158 -1.47 -6.45 0.24
CA MET A 158 -2.81 -6.37 0.83
C MET A 158 -2.78 -6.80 2.30
N THR A 159 -2.15 -7.93 2.62
CA THR A 159 -2.03 -8.40 4.00
C THR A 159 -1.15 -7.46 4.82
N LEU A 160 -0.02 -6.99 4.28
CA LEU A 160 0.88 -6.05 4.97
C LEU A 160 0.14 -4.77 5.39
N PHE A 161 -0.61 -4.15 4.48
CA PHE A 161 -1.40 -2.95 4.77
C PHE A 161 -2.63 -3.25 5.65
N THR A 162 -3.19 -4.45 5.58
CA THR A 162 -4.29 -4.88 6.46
C THR A 162 -3.86 -4.92 7.91
N PHE A 163 -2.64 -5.38 8.22
CA PHE A 163 -2.16 -5.45 9.60
C PHE A 163 -1.51 -4.14 10.06
N ASP A 164 -0.49 -3.65 9.36
CA ASP A 164 0.32 -2.50 9.81
C ASP A 164 -0.02 -1.17 9.11
N GLY A 165 -0.73 -1.20 7.97
CA GLY A 165 -1.20 0.02 7.32
C GLY A 165 -2.29 0.73 8.13
N CYS A 166 -2.31 2.05 8.13
CA CYS A 166 -3.37 2.79 8.80
C CYS A 166 -4.69 2.69 8.01
N LYS A 167 -5.81 2.92 8.70
CA LYS A 167 -7.09 3.11 8.03
C LYS A 167 -7.06 4.40 7.21
N PRO A 168 -7.62 4.43 5.99
CA PRO A 168 -7.72 5.66 5.21
C PRO A 168 -8.34 6.78 6.04
N TYR A 169 -7.71 7.96 6.02
CA TYR A 169 -8.19 9.12 6.75
C TYR A 169 -7.99 10.41 5.96
N LYS A 170 -8.77 11.44 6.28
CA LYS A 170 -8.63 12.77 5.67
C LYS A 170 -7.54 13.55 6.38
N ARG A 171 -6.52 13.97 5.63
CA ARG A 171 -5.53 14.95 6.07
C ARG A 171 -5.80 16.26 5.32
N ARG A 172 -6.35 17.26 6.01
CA ARG A 172 -6.90 18.49 5.41
C ARG A 172 -7.95 18.15 4.33
N THR A 173 -7.62 18.30 3.05
CA THR A 173 -8.53 18.09 1.92
C THR A 173 -8.26 16.79 1.15
N THR A 174 -7.22 16.03 1.53
CA THR A 174 -6.79 14.82 0.80
C THR A 174 -6.95 13.58 1.66
N TRP A 175 -7.50 12.51 1.08
CA TRP A 175 -7.45 11.18 1.68
C TRP A 175 -6.03 10.63 1.65
N THR A 176 -5.65 9.96 2.72
CA THR A 176 -4.29 9.45 2.92
C THR A 176 -4.35 8.04 3.51
N ILE A 177 -3.51 7.16 2.99
CA ILE A 177 -3.17 5.86 3.59
C ILE A 177 -1.70 5.95 4.01
N GLU A 178 -1.38 5.59 5.24
CA GLU A 178 -0.02 5.63 5.76
C GLU A 178 0.44 4.25 6.16
N TYR A 179 1.72 3.99 5.93
CA TYR A 179 2.43 2.85 6.46
C TYR A 179 3.57 3.37 7.32
N SER A 180 3.66 2.89 8.55
CA SER A 180 4.70 3.30 9.47
C SER A 180 5.31 2.11 10.21
N THR A 181 6.58 2.23 10.56
CA THR A 181 7.25 1.24 11.41
C THR A 181 8.25 1.92 12.33
N VAL A 182 8.53 1.27 13.45
CA VAL A 182 9.52 1.76 14.43
C VAL A 182 10.78 0.92 14.32
N THR A 183 11.90 1.59 14.16
CA THR A 183 13.23 0.99 13.97
C THR A 183 14.24 1.56 14.96
N SER A 184 15.40 0.92 15.07
CA SER A 184 16.57 1.48 15.76
C SER A 184 17.53 2.12 14.75
N GLN A 185 18.47 2.94 15.22
CA GLN A 185 19.53 3.48 14.37
C GLN A 185 20.33 2.38 13.66
N LYS A 186 20.58 1.25 14.34
CA LYS A 186 21.32 0.10 13.78
C LYS A 186 20.62 -0.55 12.60
N THR A 187 19.28 -0.49 12.57
CA THR A 187 18.44 -1.16 11.57
C THR A 187 17.83 -0.21 10.54
N LEU A 188 18.08 1.09 10.68
CA LEU A 188 17.47 2.13 9.83
C LEU A 188 17.69 1.88 8.33
N ASN A 189 18.91 1.53 7.91
CA ASN A 189 19.20 1.29 6.49
C ASN A 189 18.38 0.13 5.90
N ARG A 190 18.16 -0.94 6.66
CA ARG A 190 17.31 -2.06 6.25
C ARG A 190 15.85 -1.64 6.16
N THR A 191 15.38 -0.86 7.13
CA THR A 191 14.02 -0.29 7.11
C THR A 191 13.81 0.63 5.91
N LEU A 192 14.77 1.51 5.59
CA LEU A 192 14.68 2.36 4.40
C LEU A 192 14.68 1.54 3.11
N LEU A 193 15.47 0.47 3.04
CA LEU A 193 15.44 -0.47 1.92
C LEU A 193 14.08 -1.16 1.79
N PHE A 194 13.49 -1.60 2.90
CA PHE A 194 12.13 -2.17 2.91
C PHE A 194 11.10 -1.20 2.32
N PHE A 195 11.08 0.07 2.75
CA PHE A 195 10.17 1.07 2.17
C PHE A 195 10.43 1.33 0.67
N LYS A 196 11.70 1.30 0.22
CA LYS A 196 12.01 1.40 -1.21
C LYS A 196 11.45 0.22 -2.00
N GLN A 197 11.56 -1.00 -1.46
CA GLN A 197 10.98 -2.21 -2.06
C GLN A 197 9.45 -2.14 -2.09
N LEU A 198 8.79 -1.69 -1.01
CA LEU A 198 7.34 -1.46 -1.01
C LEU A 198 6.92 -0.46 -2.08
N LYS A 199 7.66 0.64 -2.22
CA LYS A 199 7.39 1.66 -3.25
C LYS A 199 7.52 1.09 -4.67
N GLN A 200 8.49 0.21 -4.91
CA GLN A 200 8.65 -0.47 -6.18
C GLN A 200 7.49 -1.43 -6.46
N LEU A 201 7.11 -2.26 -5.48
CA LEU A 201 6.00 -3.19 -5.62
C LEU A 201 4.67 -2.47 -5.86
N LEU A 202 4.39 -1.39 -5.12
CA LEU A 202 3.17 -0.60 -5.30
C LEU A 202 3.10 0.09 -6.66
N LYS A 203 4.25 0.50 -7.21
CA LYS A 203 4.33 1.13 -8.54
C LYS A 203 3.84 0.20 -9.65
N GLU A 204 4.03 -1.12 -9.52
CA GLU A 204 3.50 -2.10 -10.48
C GLU A 204 1.96 -2.11 -10.55
N PHE A 205 1.31 -1.67 -9.47
CA PHE A 205 -0.15 -1.48 -9.39
C PHE A 205 -0.57 -0.02 -9.63
N GLN A 206 0.33 0.83 -10.15
CA GLN A 206 0.09 2.26 -10.37
C GLN A 206 -0.27 3.01 -9.08
N ILE A 207 0.28 2.56 -7.94
CA ILE A 207 0.10 3.20 -6.64
C ILE A 207 1.43 3.85 -6.24
N TYR A 208 1.40 5.16 -6.01
CA TYR A 208 2.62 5.91 -5.71
C TYR A 208 2.66 6.31 -4.23
N MET A 209 3.71 5.85 -3.54
CA MET A 209 4.04 6.36 -2.20
C MET A 209 4.82 7.66 -2.31
N ASN A 210 4.55 8.57 -1.38
CA ASN A 210 5.25 9.83 -1.18
C ASN A 210 6.72 9.62 -0.79
N HIS A 211 7.40 10.70 -0.40
CA HIS A 211 8.72 10.62 0.21
C HIS A 211 8.68 9.73 1.48
N ILE A 212 9.83 9.19 1.88
CA ILE A 212 9.99 8.34 3.08
C ILE A 212 10.68 9.17 4.16
N PRO A 213 9.96 10.04 4.90
CA PRO A 213 10.53 10.75 6.04
C PRO A 213 10.91 9.79 7.20
N THR A 214 11.86 10.26 8.01
CA THR A 214 12.26 9.64 9.26
C THR A 214 12.05 10.63 10.40
N GLU A 215 11.40 10.19 11.49
CA GLU A 215 11.16 11.00 12.68
C GLU A 215 11.81 10.32 13.89
N HIS A 216 12.60 11.06 14.67
CA HIS A 216 13.18 10.54 15.90
C HIS A 216 12.13 10.51 17.02
N LEU A 217 11.90 9.33 17.59
CA LEU A 217 11.01 9.15 18.76
C LEU A 217 11.84 9.24 20.05
N ARG A 218 11.20 9.73 21.13
CA ARG A 218 11.65 9.80 22.55
C ARG A 218 13.09 9.29 22.83
N ASN A 219 13.94 10.16 23.39
CA ASN A 219 15.32 9.88 23.85
C ASN A 219 16.30 9.40 22.77
N ASN A 220 16.09 9.73 21.48
CA ASN A 220 16.97 9.41 20.34
C ASN A 220 17.29 7.92 20.10
N LYS A 221 16.63 6.97 20.81
CA LYS A 221 16.91 5.52 20.68
C LYS A 221 16.04 4.81 19.65
N LYS A 222 14.89 5.38 19.29
CA LYS A 222 13.94 4.81 18.31
C LYS A 222 13.63 5.82 17.22
N ILE A 223 13.44 5.33 16.00
CA ILE A 223 13.18 6.13 14.82
C ILE A 223 11.89 5.59 14.20
N MET A 224 10.93 6.46 13.93
CA MET A 224 9.76 6.13 13.14
C MET A 224 10.07 6.41 11.68
N VAL A 225 9.79 5.45 10.82
CA VAL A 225 9.81 5.65 9.37
C VAL A 225 8.37 5.60 8.91
N ILE A 226 7.92 6.65 8.21
CA ILE A 226 6.54 6.79 7.75
C ILE A 226 6.58 7.07 6.25
N SER A 227 5.66 6.50 5.49
CA SER A 227 5.39 6.96 4.14
C SER A 227 3.92 6.81 3.84
N SER A 228 3.42 7.64 2.93
CA SER A 228 1.99 7.80 2.69
C SER A 228 1.62 7.73 1.22
N ILE A 229 0.39 7.31 0.95
CA ILE A 229 -0.25 7.30 -0.35
C ILE A 229 -1.37 8.32 -0.25
N SER A 230 -1.30 9.40 -1.04
CA SER A 230 -2.26 10.52 -0.93
C SER A 230 -2.74 11.09 -2.26
N SER A 231 -2.21 10.63 -3.40
CA SER A 231 -2.73 11.04 -4.72
C SER A 231 -4.09 10.40 -4.94
N ARG A 232 -5.02 11.14 -5.58
CA ARG A 232 -6.39 10.65 -5.84
C ARG A 232 -6.36 9.35 -6.65
N GLU A 233 -5.51 9.32 -7.67
CA GLU A 233 -5.29 8.18 -8.56
C GLU A 233 -4.73 6.98 -7.78
N SER A 234 -3.75 7.21 -6.90
CA SER A 234 -3.15 6.15 -6.10
C SER A 234 -4.14 5.57 -5.08
N ILE A 235 -5.01 6.39 -4.48
CA ILE A 235 -6.08 5.90 -3.59
C ILE A 235 -7.09 5.05 -4.36
N VAL A 236 -7.51 5.49 -5.54
CA VAL A 236 -8.42 4.73 -6.41
C VAL A 236 -7.78 3.41 -6.88
N ASN A 237 -6.51 3.44 -7.28
CA ASN A 237 -5.77 2.25 -7.67
C ASN A 237 -5.52 1.31 -6.48
N PHE A 238 -5.30 1.85 -5.28
CA PHE A 238 -5.21 1.04 -4.07
C PHE A 238 -6.50 0.26 -3.84
N TYR A 239 -7.67 0.91 -3.96
CA TYR A 239 -8.97 0.24 -3.91
C TYR A 239 -9.15 -0.80 -5.02
N ARG A 240 -8.82 -0.45 -6.26
CA ARG A 240 -9.03 -1.31 -7.43
C ARG A 240 -8.18 -2.58 -7.39
N PHE A 241 -6.91 -2.46 -7.00
CA PHE A 241 -5.94 -3.53 -7.17
C PHE A 241 -5.62 -4.26 -5.86
N LEU A 242 -5.58 -3.57 -4.72
CA LEU A 242 -5.18 -4.14 -3.44
C LEU A 242 -6.37 -4.31 -2.48
N GLY A 243 -6.96 -3.21 -2.03
CA GLY A 243 -7.98 -3.19 -0.98
C GLY A 243 -7.43 -3.57 0.40
N TYR A 244 -8.34 -3.88 1.32
CA TYR A 244 -8.05 -4.44 2.64
C TYR A 244 -8.91 -5.68 2.89
N ASP A 245 -8.35 -6.68 3.58
CA ASP A 245 -9.16 -7.80 4.09
C ASP A 245 -9.94 -7.40 5.36
N ASN A 246 -9.47 -6.36 6.07
CA ASN A 246 -10.17 -5.84 7.24
C ASN A 246 -11.40 -5.00 6.83
N PRO A 247 -12.63 -5.39 7.24
CA PRO A 247 -13.85 -4.72 6.79
C PRO A 247 -13.96 -3.23 7.18
N GLU A 248 -13.45 -2.84 8.36
CA GLU A 248 -13.48 -1.44 8.79
C GLU A 248 -12.56 -0.58 7.90
N LYS A 249 -11.34 -1.05 7.64
CA LYS A 249 -10.40 -0.35 6.75
C LYS A 249 -10.93 -0.30 5.31
N GLN A 250 -11.52 -1.39 4.83
CA GLN A 250 -12.12 -1.47 3.51
C GLN A 250 -13.29 -0.49 3.34
N LYS A 251 -14.19 -0.41 4.31
CA LYS A 251 -15.29 0.57 4.31
C LYS A 251 -14.77 2.02 4.27
N ARG A 252 -13.73 2.33 5.05
CA ARG A 252 -13.09 3.66 5.01
C ARG A 252 -12.44 3.96 3.65
N LEU A 253 -11.90 2.95 2.98
CA LEU A 253 -11.35 3.09 1.65
C LEU A 253 -12.44 3.39 0.61
N GLU A 254 -13.58 2.72 0.71
CA GLU A 254 -14.75 2.97 -0.15
C GLU A 254 -15.29 4.38 0.03
N GLU A 255 -15.39 4.87 1.27
CA GLU A 255 -15.74 6.28 1.57
C GLU A 255 -14.76 7.26 0.91
N ALA A 256 -13.46 6.94 0.93
CA ALA A 256 -12.43 7.77 0.31
C ALA A 256 -12.58 7.82 -1.21
N VAL A 257 -12.78 6.67 -1.85
CA VAL A 257 -12.98 6.56 -3.30
C VAL A 257 -14.26 7.26 -3.75
N LYS A 258 -15.36 7.09 -3.01
CA LYS A 258 -16.62 7.78 -3.29
C LYS A 258 -16.44 9.30 -3.24
N TYR A 259 -15.80 9.81 -2.19
CA TYR A 259 -15.52 11.24 -2.05
C TYR A 259 -14.66 11.78 -3.20
N ILE A 260 -13.62 11.04 -3.61
CA ILE A 260 -12.78 11.41 -4.76
C ILE A 260 -13.61 11.47 -6.04
N SER A 261 -14.45 10.46 -6.28
CA SER A 261 -15.36 10.42 -7.44
C SER A 261 -16.32 11.60 -7.44
N ASP A 262 -16.91 11.94 -6.30
CA ASP A 262 -17.84 13.06 -6.18
C ASP A 262 -17.16 14.42 -6.43
N ILE A 263 -15.93 14.60 -5.96
CA ILE A 263 -15.14 15.79 -6.28
C ILE A 263 -14.87 15.89 -7.77
N VAL A 264 -14.41 14.81 -8.41
CA VAL A 264 -14.11 14.82 -9.85
C VAL A 264 -15.37 15.17 -10.65
N ARG A 265 -16.54 14.66 -10.25
CA ARG A 265 -17.83 15.02 -10.86
C ARG A 265 -18.17 16.50 -10.68
N LEU A 266 -17.92 17.07 -9.50
CA LEU A 266 -18.15 18.50 -9.25
C LEU A 266 -17.19 19.38 -10.05
N GLU A 267 -15.89 19.05 -10.07
CA GLU A 267 -14.86 19.73 -10.85
C GLU A 267 -15.21 19.71 -12.35
N ASN A 268 -15.67 18.57 -12.87
CA ASN A 268 -16.15 18.46 -14.25
C ASN A 268 -17.41 19.30 -14.49
N LYS A 269 -18.39 19.25 -13.58
CA LYS A 269 -19.63 20.05 -13.71
C LYS A 269 -19.34 21.56 -13.73
N ASP A 270 -18.43 22.03 -12.88
CA ASP A 270 -18.07 23.44 -12.83
C ASP A 270 -17.21 23.86 -14.03
N THR A 271 -16.31 22.99 -14.49
CA THR A 271 -15.57 23.18 -15.74
C THR A 271 -16.50 23.30 -16.95
N SER A 272 -17.50 22.41 -17.04
CA SER A 272 -18.53 22.45 -18.07
C SER A 272 -19.31 23.77 -18.05
N LYS A 273 -19.73 24.23 -16.86
CA LYS A 273 -20.42 25.54 -16.71
C LYS A 273 -19.53 26.72 -17.08
N ILE A 274 -18.24 26.69 -16.73
CA ILE A 274 -17.27 27.73 -17.11
C ILE A 274 -17.19 27.79 -18.63
N LEU A 275 -16.93 26.66 -19.29
CA LEU A 275 -16.83 26.62 -20.75
C LEU A 275 -18.15 27.01 -21.44
N GLU A 276 -19.31 26.69 -20.84
CA GLU A 276 -20.62 27.13 -21.36
C GLU A 276 -20.83 28.64 -21.24
N LYS A 277 -20.50 29.24 -20.09
CA LYS A 277 -20.55 30.70 -19.94
C LYS A 277 -19.60 31.40 -20.90
N PHE A 278 -18.39 30.86 -21.05
CA PHE A 278 -17.39 31.39 -21.98
C PHE A 278 -17.89 31.30 -23.43
N LYS A 279 -18.50 30.18 -23.82
CA LYS A 279 -19.18 30.05 -25.11
C LYS A 279 -20.24 31.14 -25.29
N ASN A 280 -21.10 31.35 -24.30
CA ASN A 280 -22.21 32.30 -24.39
C ASN A 280 -21.74 33.75 -24.61
N ILE A 281 -20.58 34.14 -24.05
CA ILE A 281 -19.97 35.46 -24.29
C ILE A 281 -19.65 35.67 -25.78
N HIS A 282 -19.21 34.62 -26.48
CA HIS A 282 -18.86 34.68 -27.91
C HIS A 282 -20.00 34.22 -28.84
N GLY A 283 -21.12 33.77 -28.28
CA GLY A 283 -22.37 33.41 -28.96
C GLY A 283 -22.41 32.01 -29.58
N THR A 284 -21.36 31.57 -30.28
CA THR A 284 -21.35 30.26 -30.97
C THR A 284 -20.02 29.54 -30.76
N ASP A 285 -20.03 28.20 -30.78
CA ASP A 285 -18.81 27.40 -30.62
C ASP A 285 -17.74 27.75 -31.67
N LYS A 286 -18.15 28.07 -32.91
CA LYS A 286 -17.23 28.55 -33.97
C LYS A 286 -16.52 29.86 -33.59
N LYS A 287 -17.27 30.84 -33.08
CA LYS A 287 -16.73 32.14 -32.65
C LYS A 287 -15.83 31.99 -31.41
N THR A 288 -16.25 31.18 -30.45
CA THR A 288 -15.45 30.88 -29.25
C THR A 288 -14.13 30.23 -29.63
N ILE A 289 -14.16 29.24 -30.54
CA ILE A 289 -12.93 28.57 -30.98
C ILE A 289 -12.02 29.47 -31.80
N TYR A 290 -12.57 30.32 -32.67
CA TYR A 290 -11.78 31.32 -33.37
C TYR A 290 -11.02 32.23 -32.37
N PHE A 291 -11.71 32.69 -31.32
CA PHE A 291 -11.09 33.47 -30.26
C PHE A 291 -10.01 32.68 -29.50
N ILE A 292 -10.32 31.45 -29.05
CA ILE A 292 -9.36 30.59 -28.35
C ILE A 292 -8.10 30.37 -29.18
N ASN A 293 -8.25 29.97 -30.44
CA ASN A 293 -7.15 29.63 -31.33
C ASN A 293 -6.26 30.85 -31.58
N LYS A 294 -6.87 32.02 -31.80
CA LYS A 294 -6.16 33.30 -31.95
C LYS A 294 -5.41 33.70 -30.68
N THR A 295 -6.04 33.58 -29.50
CA THR A 295 -5.45 34.04 -28.23
C THR A 295 -4.38 33.09 -27.70
N LEU A 296 -4.57 31.77 -27.83
CA LEU A 296 -3.64 30.77 -27.30
C LEU A 296 -2.60 30.30 -28.33
N ASN A 297 -2.69 30.76 -29.58
CA ASN A 297 -1.92 30.24 -30.72
C ASN A 297 -2.05 28.71 -30.83
N THR A 298 -3.29 28.23 -30.91
CA THR A 298 -3.64 26.80 -30.96
C THR A 298 -4.57 26.52 -32.15
N ASN A 299 -4.75 25.25 -32.49
CA ASN A 299 -5.59 24.81 -33.61
C ASN A 299 -6.69 23.85 -33.15
N TYR A 300 -7.45 24.21 -32.10
CA TYR A 300 -8.58 23.41 -31.66
C TYR A 300 -9.72 23.47 -32.68
N THR A 301 -10.39 22.34 -32.88
CA THR A 301 -11.62 22.25 -33.67
C THR A 301 -12.85 22.57 -32.80
N TYR A 302 -13.96 22.93 -33.45
CA TYR A 302 -15.25 23.13 -32.75
C TYR A 302 -15.68 21.86 -32.00
N ARG A 303 -15.45 20.68 -32.59
CA ARG A 303 -15.80 19.39 -32.01
C ARG A 303 -14.96 19.08 -30.78
N GLN A 304 -13.66 19.36 -30.81
CA GLN A 304 -12.82 19.24 -29.62
C GLN A 304 -13.31 20.15 -28.48
N PHE A 305 -13.72 21.39 -28.80
CA PHE A 305 -14.28 22.29 -27.80
C PHE A 305 -15.61 21.81 -27.21
N GLU A 306 -16.48 21.25 -28.05
CA GLU A 306 -17.71 20.61 -27.59
C GLU A 306 -17.41 19.47 -26.61
N HIS A 307 -16.42 18.62 -26.92
CA HIS A 307 -15.98 17.54 -26.03
C HIS A 307 -15.35 18.07 -24.72
N PHE A 308 -14.57 19.16 -24.76
CA PHE A 308 -14.06 19.83 -23.55
C PHE A 308 -15.22 20.32 -22.66
N ARG A 309 -16.23 20.94 -23.26
CA ARG A 309 -17.40 21.52 -22.56
C ARG A 309 -18.30 20.45 -21.94
N ARG A 310 -18.40 19.29 -22.58
CA ARG A 310 -19.10 18.10 -22.03
C ARG A 310 -18.24 17.31 -21.03
N CYS A 311 -16.98 17.70 -20.84
CA CYS A 311 -15.99 16.97 -20.04
C CYS A 311 -15.82 15.51 -20.49
N GLU A 312 -15.96 15.26 -21.79
CA GLU A 312 -15.72 13.95 -22.40
C GLU A 312 -14.21 13.71 -22.63
N ILE A 313 -13.44 14.79 -22.73
CA ILE A 313 -11.98 14.78 -22.79
C ILE A 313 -11.41 15.85 -21.84
N GLU A 314 -10.16 15.67 -21.40
CA GLU A 314 -9.49 16.59 -20.49
C GLU A 314 -9.40 18.01 -21.07
N VAL A 315 -9.75 19.03 -20.27
CA VAL A 315 -9.72 20.43 -20.70
C VAL A 315 -8.29 20.98 -20.53
N PRO A 316 -7.64 21.45 -21.60
CA PRO A 316 -6.29 22.03 -21.49
C PRO A 316 -6.25 23.20 -20.50
N LEU A 317 -5.26 23.21 -19.60
CA LEU A 317 -5.16 24.23 -18.54
C LEU A 317 -5.18 25.67 -19.09
N LYS A 318 -4.50 25.92 -20.21
CA LYS A 318 -4.49 27.24 -20.88
C LYS A 318 -5.90 27.68 -21.33
N LEU A 319 -6.70 26.74 -21.84
CA LEU A 319 -8.10 27.00 -22.21
C LEU A 319 -8.94 27.29 -20.97
N PHE A 320 -8.80 26.48 -19.93
CA PHE A 320 -9.53 26.69 -18.68
C PHE A 320 -9.23 28.07 -18.07
N VAL A 321 -7.96 28.46 -18.02
CA VAL A 321 -7.52 29.78 -17.52
C VAL A 321 -8.07 30.91 -18.38
N LEU A 322 -8.01 30.80 -19.71
CA LEU A 322 -8.57 31.80 -20.61
C LEU A 322 -10.08 31.97 -20.39
N ALA A 323 -10.83 30.86 -20.36
CA ALA A 323 -12.27 30.87 -20.16
C ALA A 323 -12.64 31.51 -18.82
N SER A 324 -11.92 31.16 -17.75
CA SER A 324 -12.19 31.66 -16.41
C SER A 324 -11.87 33.15 -16.26
N LYS A 325 -10.85 33.68 -16.95
CA LYS A 325 -10.55 35.14 -16.96
C LYS A 325 -11.60 35.98 -17.68
N ASN A 326 -12.29 35.41 -18.67
CA ASN A 326 -13.28 36.12 -19.47
C ASN A 326 -14.68 36.06 -18.87
N ILE A 327 -14.89 35.23 -17.85
CA ILE A 327 -16.14 35.17 -17.10
C ILE A 327 -15.91 35.95 -15.82
N ASP A 328 -16.80 36.88 -15.51
CA ASP A 328 -16.78 37.64 -14.26
C ASP A 328 -17.02 36.67 -13.07
N MET A 329 -15.94 36.09 -12.54
CA MET A 329 -15.99 35.04 -11.52
C MET A 329 -15.83 35.60 -10.12
N LYS A 330 -16.54 35.01 -9.15
CA LYS A 330 -16.47 35.39 -7.72
C LYS A 330 -15.02 35.29 -7.18
N PRO A 331 -14.60 36.19 -6.26
CA PRO A 331 -13.22 36.29 -5.74
C PRO A 331 -12.57 34.99 -5.24
N LYS A 332 -13.35 34.07 -4.64
CA LYS A 332 -12.85 32.77 -4.14
C LYS A 332 -12.28 31.85 -5.23
N LEU A 333 -12.75 31.98 -6.48
CA LEU A 333 -12.27 31.17 -7.60
C LEU A 333 -10.96 31.75 -8.17
N LEU A 334 -10.78 33.07 -8.11
CA LEU A 334 -9.53 33.76 -8.42
C LEU A 334 -8.41 33.35 -7.45
N GLU A 335 -8.70 33.25 -6.15
CA GLU A 335 -7.73 32.73 -5.16
C GLU A 335 -7.31 31.27 -5.45
N TRP A 336 -8.26 30.44 -5.89
CA TRP A 336 -7.98 29.05 -6.25
C TRP A 336 -7.17 28.95 -7.56
N MET A 337 -7.42 29.86 -8.51
CA MET A 337 -6.66 29.97 -9.75
C MET A 337 -5.24 30.48 -9.52
N ASP A 338 -5.04 31.47 -8.66
CA ASP A 338 -3.71 31.94 -8.26
C ASP A 338 -2.89 30.83 -7.59
N PHE A 339 -3.55 29.98 -6.80
CA PHE A 339 -2.95 28.78 -6.25
C PHE A 339 -2.52 27.78 -7.34
N LEU A 340 -3.36 27.53 -8.35
CA LEU A 340 -3.03 26.61 -9.45
C LEU A 340 -1.91 27.17 -10.35
N VAL A 341 -1.92 28.46 -10.69
CA VAL A 341 -0.87 29.12 -11.48
C VAL A 341 0.48 29.06 -10.76
N LYS A 342 0.51 29.32 -9.45
CA LYS A 342 1.72 29.17 -8.62
C LYS A 342 2.21 27.73 -8.53
N LYS A 343 1.29 26.76 -8.49
CA LYS A 343 1.63 25.32 -8.35
C LYS A 343 2.15 24.69 -9.64
N PHE A 344 1.72 25.18 -10.81
CA PHE A 344 2.04 24.58 -12.11
C PHE A 344 3.01 25.41 -12.98
N ASN A 345 3.66 26.43 -12.41
CA ASN A 345 4.76 27.18 -13.02
C ASN A 345 4.47 27.68 -14.44
N VAL A 346 3.26 28.22 -14.66
CA VAL A 346 2.92 28.86 -15.93
C VAL A 346 3.63 30.23 -15.97
N PRO A 347 4.55 30.48 -16.92
CA PRO A 347 5.34 31.71 -16.93
C PRO A 347 4.46 32.95 -17.00
N SER A 348 4.75 33.92 -16.15
CA SER A 348 4.06 35.21 -15.98
C SER A 348 4.27 36.21 -17.12
N SER A 349 4.78 35.78 -18.27
CA SER A 349 5.04 36.62 -19.43
C SER A 349 3.85 36.63 -20.38
N GLN A 350 2.74 37.24 -19.95
CA GLN A 350 1.62 37.74 -20.77
C GLN A 350 0.65 38.45 -19.79
N LYS A 351 1.05 39.66 -19.38
CA LYS A 351 0.19 40.65 -18.74
C LYS A 351 -0.31 41.61 -19.80
#